data_AF-A0A3M8BD91-F1
#
_entry.id   AF-A0A3M8BD91-F1
#
_cell.length_a   1.000
_cell.length_b   1.000
_cell.length_c   1.000
_cell.angle_alpha   90.00
_cell.angle_beta   90.00
_cell.angle_gamma   90.00
#
_symmetry.space_group_name_H-M   'P 1'
#
loop_
_entity.id
_entity.type
_entity.pdbx_description
1 polymer ?
#
loop_
_entity_poly.entity_id
_entity_poly.type
_entity_poly.pdbx_seq_one_letter_code
_entity_poly.pdbx_strand_id
1 'polypeptide(L)'
;MHASEKPGASHQQNGLKTYTLLGPDRRPNQSYSRGTLGGYRRRHIYGRLDCPSALRAIAKGGYVAQRVFFADEKTALAAGYRPCAVCLPEKYAQWKAERTTSGLSEAPESGNCETP
;
A
#
# COMPACT_ATOMS: atom_id res chain seq x y z
N MET A 1 2.83 -17.03 27.60
CA MET A 1 1.50 -16.71 27.05
C MET A 1 1.66 -15.35 26.36
N HIS A 2 1.84 -15.20 25.06
CA HIS A 2 1.17 -15.84 23.92
C HIS A 2 2.16 -16.14 22.78
N ALA A 3 2.04 -17.34 22.21
CA ALA A 3 2.50 -17.67 20.88
C ALA A 3 1.61 -16.94 19.85
N SER A 4 2.20 -16.47 18.75
CA SER A 4 1.49 -16.24 17.49
C SER A 4 2.50 -16.35 16.36
N GLU A 5 2.67 -17.60 15.95
CA GLU A 5 3.38 -18.02 14.76
C GLU A 5 2.64 -17.59 13.47
N LYS A 6 3.44 -17.47 12.42
CA LYS A 6 3.21 -16.98 11.04
C LYS A 6 2.05 -17.66 10.30
N PRO A 7 1.55 -17.13 9.15
CA PRO A 7 2.09 -17.61 7.85
C PRO A 7 1.98 -16.68 6.61
N GLY A 8 2.82 -16.95 5.59
CA GLY A 8 2.56 -16.70 4.15
C GLY A 8 3.19 -15.42 3.56
N ALA A 9 4.00 -15.43 2.48
CA ALA A 9 3.95 -16.29 1.32
C ALA A 9 5.34 -16.56 0.69
N SER A 10 5.60 -17.85 0.48
CA SER A 10 6.15 -18.42 -0.75
C SER A 10 7.49 -17.87 -1.26
N HIS A 11 8.57 -18.26 -0.57
CA HIS A 11 9.86 -18.54 -1.21
C HIS A 11 9.67 -19.63 -2.28
N GLN A 12 9.40 -19.25 -3.52
CA GLN A 12 9.67 -20.12 -4.67
C GLN A 12 10.88 -19.57 -5.43
N GLN A 13 12.01 -20.14 -5.06
CA GLN A 13 13.32 -19.96 -5.64
C GLN A 13 13.29 -20.60 -7.03
N ASN A 14 13.32 -19.80 -8.11
CA ASN A 14 13.64 -20.31 -9.44
C ASN A 14 14.38 -19.23 -10.27
N GLY A 15 15.71 -19.34 -10.32
CA GLY A 15 16.60 -18.74 -11.32
C GLY A 15 16.63 -17.21 -11.44
N LEU A 16 17.43 -16.53 -10.59
CA LEU A 16 18.16 -15.27 -10.85
C LEU A 16 17.47 -14.12 -11.61
N LYS A 17 16.18 -13.87 -11.38
CA LYS A 17 15.53 -12.61 -11.81
C LYS A 17 15.38 -11.68 -10.62
N THR A 18 16.18 -10.63 -10.56
CA THR A 18 16.02 -9.54 -9.59
C THR A 18 14.98 -8.55 -10.12
N TYR A 19 13.98 -8.25 -9.29
CA TYR A 19 12.94 -7.28 -9.58
C TYR A 19 13.20 -6.01 -8.78
N THR A 20 13.09 -4.86 -9.43
CA THR A 20 13.17 -3.56 -8.75
C THR A 20 11.80 -3.24 -8.15
N LEU A 21 11.68 -3.40 -6.83
CA LEU A 21 10.50 -3.04 -6.05
C LEU A 21 10.72 -1.68 -5.37
N LEU A 22 9.65 -0.98 -5.06
CA LEU A 22 9.73 0.24 -4.26
C LEU A 22 9.59 -0.12 -2.77
N GLY A 23 10.62 0.21 -1.99
CA GLY A 23 10.62 0.04 -0.55
C GLY A 23 9.76 1.07 0.19
N PRO A 24 9.59 0.91 1.51
CA PRO A 24 8.80 1.83 2.33
C PRO A 24 9.40 3.24 2.35
N ASP A 25 10.72 3.36 2.16
CA ASP A 25 11.45 4.64 2.12
C ASP A 25 11.35 5.35 0.76
N ARG A 26 10.45 4.89 -0.14
CA ARG A 26 10.38 5.31 -1.56
C ARG A 26 11.69 5.10 -2.33
N ARG A 27 12.54 4.20 -1.84
CA ARG A 27 13.79 3.82 -2.50
C ARG A 27 13.61 2.54 -3.30
N PRO A 28 14.12 2.47 -4.55
CA PRO A 28 14.16 1.23 -5.29
C PRO A 28 15.01 0.21 -4.53
N ASN A 29 14.48 -0.98 -4.32
CA ASN A 29 15.17 -2.11 -3.70
C ASN A 29 15.09 -3.31 -4.65
N GLN A 30 16.21 -4.03 -4.80
CA GLN A 30 16.26 -5.26 -5.59
C GLN A 30 15.75 -6.41 -4.74
N SER A 31 14.63 -7.00 -5.15
CA SER A 31 14.07 -8.18 -4.51
C SER A 31 14.05 -9.34 -5.48
N TYR A 32 14.30 -10.54 -4.97
CA TYR A 32 14.16 -11.78 -5.73
C TYR A 32 12.69 -12.20 -5.87
N SER A 33 11.81 -11.61 -5.07
CA SER A 33 10.37 -11.83 -5.15
C SER A 33 9.73 -10.88 -6.15
N ARG A 34 8.82 -11.41 -6.96
CA ARG A 34 7.93 -10.55 -7.76
C ARG A 34 7.01 -9.79 -6.83
N GLY A 35 6.88 -8.47 -7.04
CA GLY A 35 5.91 -7.67 -6.30
C GLY A 35 4.49 -8.16 -6.57
N THR A 36 3.68 -8.28 -5.52
CA THR A 36 2.28 -8.74 -5.60
C THR A 36 1.32 -7.59 -5.91
N LEU A 37 1.74 -6.35 -5.63
CA LEU A 37 0.96 -5.14 -5.83
C LEU A 37 1.63 -4.22 -6.85
N GLY A 38 0.80 -3.59 -7.67
CA GLY A 38 1.22 -2.60 -8.66
C GLY A 38 0.89 -1.19 -8.21
N GLY A 39 1.84 -0.29 -8.35
CA GLY A 39 1.68 1.13 -8.08
C GLY A 39 1.91 2.00 -9.28
N TYR A 40 1.29 3.18 -9.24
CA TYR A 40 1.47 4.23 -10.22
C TYR A 40 2.16 5.43 -9.58
N ARG A 41 3.39 5.70 -10.04
CA ARG A 41 4.28 6.69 -9.42
C ARG A 41 3.75 8.13 -9.49
N ARG A 42 3.11 8.58 -10.58
CA ARG A 42 2.66 9.99 -10.66
C ARG A 42 1.46 10.34 -9.77
N ARG A 43 0.55 9.39 -9.53
CA ARG A 43 -0.62 9.61 -8.67
C ARG A 43 -0.46 9.04 -7.25
N HIS A 44 0.69 8.41 -6.97
CA HIS A 44 0.98 7.67 -5.74
C HIS A 44 -0.18 6.74 -5.34
N ILE A 45 -0.68 5.94 -6.29
CA ILE A 45 -1.78 5.00 -6.05
C ILE A 45 -1.21 3.59 -6.15
N TYR A 46 -1.52 2.71 -5.20
CA TYR A 46 -1.29 1.28 -5.34
C TYR A 46 -2.60 0.52 -5.53
N GLY A 47 -2.50 -0.64 -6.15
CA GLY A 47 -3.62 -1.53 -6.38
C GLY A 47 -3.17 -2.91 -6.84
N ARG A 48 -4.14 -3.77 -7.13
CA ARG A 48 -3.89 -5.09 -7.70
C ARG A 48 -3.31 -4.99 -9.12
N LEU A 49 -2.52 -5.99 -9.50
CA LEU A 49 -1.97 -6.11 -10.86
C LEU A 49 -3.09 -6.22 -11.93
N ASP A 50 -4.24 -6.78 -11.55
CA ASP A 50 -5.43 -6.99 -12.40
C ASP A 50 -6.42 -5.82 -12.38
N CYS A 51 -6.03 -4.66 -11.84
CA CYS A 51 -6.93 -3.51 -11.76
C CYS A 51 -7.32 -3.02 -13.17
N PRO A 52 -8.60 -2.82 -13.49
CA PRO A 52 -9.02 -2.33 -14.81
C PRO A 52 -8.43 -0.95 -15.13
N SER A 53 -8.20 -0.10 -14.13
CA SER A 53 -7.48 1.17 -14.33
C SER A 53 -6.01 0.95 -14.71
N ALA A 54 -5.35 -0.06 -14.13
CA ALA A 54 -3.99 -0.42 -14.48
C ALA A 54 -3.92 -1.05 -15.87
N LEU A 55 -4.83 -1.96 -16.20
CA LEU A 55 -4.94 -2.57 -17.53
C LEU A 55 -5.24 -1.51 -18.61
N ARG A 56 -6.16 -0.58 -18.36
CA ARG A 56 -6.41 0.56 -19.27
C ARG A 56 -5.17 1.43 -19.46
N ALA A 57 -4.39 1.66 -18.41
CA ALA A 57 -3.15 2.44 -18.50
C ALA A 57 -2.07 1.70 -19.31
N ILE A 58 -1.96 0.38 -19.14
CA ILE A 58 -1.06 -0.48 -19.93
C ILE A 58 -1.51 -0.50 -21.39
N ALA A 59 -2.81 -0.70 -21.66
CA ALA A 59 -3.40 -0.70 -22.99
C ALA A 59 -3.22 0.64 -23.72
N LYS A 60 -3.17 1.76 -22.98
CA LYS A 60 -2.84 3.09 -23.52
C LYS A 60 -1.34 3.27 -23.86
N GLY A 61 -0.50 2.27 -23.67
CA GLY A 61 0.89 2.23 -24.15
C GLY A 61 1.91 3.13 -23.43
N GLY A 62 1.47 4.11 -22.63
CA GLY A 62 2.37 5.12 -22.06
C GLY A 62 2.97 4.83 -20.68
N TYR A 63 2.67 3.69 -20.04
CA TYR A 63 2.76 3.58 -18.57
C TYR A 63 3.74 2.57 -17.97
N VAL A 64 4.45 1.78 -18.77
CA VAL A 64 5.32 0.72 -18.24
C VAL A 64 6.49 1.28 -17.42
N ALA A 65 7.07 2.41 -17.84
CA ALA A 65 8.22 3.03 -17.17
C ALA A 65 7.90 3.65 -15.79
N GLN A 66 6.63 3.97 -15.51
CA GLN A 66 6.20 4.61 -14.26
C GLN A 66 5.44 3.64 -13.34
N ARG A 67 5.37 2.36 -13.74
CA ARG A 67 4.80 1.29 -12.94
C ARG A 67 5.83 0.87 -11.90
N VAL A 68 5.49 1.05 -10.64
CA VAL A 68 6.28 0.55 -9.52
C VAL A 68 5.62 -0.70 -8.97
N PHE A 69 6.40 -1.58 -8.36
CA PHE A 69 5.88 -2.80 -7.75
C PHE A 69 6.21 -2.78 -6.26
N PHE A 70 5.28 -3.25 -5.45
CA PHE A 70 5.47 -3.39 -4.01
C PHE A 70 5.45 -4.86 -3.62
N ALA A 71 6.26 -5.21 -2.63
CA ALA A 71 6.19 -6.52 -2.00
C ALA A 71 4.82 -6.72 -1.32
N ASP A 72 4.41 -5.72 -0.53
CA ASP A 72 3.23 -5.77 0.32
C ASP A 72 2.49 -4.43 0.39
N GLU A 73 1.24 -4.48 0.82
CA GLU A 73 0.40 -3.30 1.03
C GLU A 73 0.99 -2.34 2.05
N LYS A 74 1.50 -2.88 3.16
CA LYS A 74 2.12 -2.11 4.25
C LYS A 74 3.30 -1.28 3.74
N THR A 75 4.11 -1.84 2.84
CA THR A 75 5.22 -1.15 2.19
C THR A 75 4.73 0.00 1.31
N ALA A 76 3.65 -0.22 0.55
CA ALA A 76 3.05 0.82 -0.28
C ALA A 76 2.49 1.98 0.56
N LEU A 77 1.78 1.67 1.65
CA LEU A 77 1.26 2.65 2.59
C LEU A 77 2.38 3.46 3.26
N ALA A 78 3.44 2.78 3.73
CA ALA A 78 4.60 3.43 4.33
C ALA A 78 5.33 4.35 3.32
N ALA A 79 5.39 3.94 2.04
CA ALA A 79 5.89 4.77 0.96
C ALA A 79 4.98 5.96 0.63
N GLY A 80 3.81 6.11 1.27
CA GLY A 80 2.86 7.19 1.04
C GLY A 80 1.98 6.98 -0.18
N TYR A 81 1.80 5.74 -0.63
CA TYR A 81 0.86 5.41 -1.68
C TYR A 81 -0.51 5.12 -1.08
N ARG A 82 -1.57 5.59 -1.76
CA ARG A 82 -2.95 5.33 -1.36
C ARG A 82 -3.53 4.11 -2.10
N PRO A 83 -4.40 3.32 -1.45
CA PRO A 83 -5.15 2.27 -2.12
C PRO A 83 -6.06 2.82 -3.22
N CYS A 84 -6.22 2.07 -4.30
CA CYS A 84 -7.13 2.43 -5.37
C CYS A 84 -8.58 2.16 -4.97
N ALA A 85 -9.41 3.21 -4.92
CA ALA A 85 -10.84 3.10 -4.62
C ALA A 85 -11.64 2.21 -5.59
N VAL A 86 -11.10 1.91 -6.79
CA VAL A 86 -11.77 1.08 -7.81
C VAL A 86 -11.57 -0.41 -7.56
N CYS A 87 -10.32 -0.85 -7.33
CA CYS A 87 -10.02 -2.27 -7.16
C CYS A 87 -9.90 -2.71 -5.70
N LEU A 88 -9.71 -1.76 -4.77
CA LEU A 88 -9.59 -2.00 -3.34
C LEU A 88 -10.43 -0.96 -2.56
N PRO A 89 -11.77 -0.98 -2.71
CA PRO A 89 -12.65 -0.02 -2.03
C PRO A 89 -12.58 -0.15 -0.51
N GLU A 90 -12.47 -1.37 0.02
CA GLU A 90 -12.38 -1.65 1.46
C GLU A 90 -11.09 -1.06 2.08
N LYS A 91 -9.95 -1.31 1.44
CA LYS A 91 -8.66 -0.73 1.85
C LYS A 91 -8.66 0.78 1.74
N TYR A 92 -9.32 1.33 0.73
CA TYR A 92 -9.49 2.77 0.59
C TYR A 92 -10.35 3.38 1.70
N ALA A 93 -11.43 2.71 2.10
CA ALA A 93 -12.23 3.11 3.25
C ALA A 93 -11.41 3.07 4.55
N GLN A 94 -10.65 1.99 4.78
CA GLN A 94 -9.75 1.86 5.94
C GLN A 94 -8.70 2.98 5.97
N TRP A 95 -7.97 3.18 4.88
CA TRP A 95 -6.97 4.25 4.77
C TRP A 95 -7.56 5.64 5.02
N LYS A 96 -8.78 5.90 4.54
CA LYS A 96 -9.49 7.16 4.77
C LYS A 96 -9.90 7.31 6.23
N ALA A 97 -10.41 6.24 6.84
CA ALA A 97 -10.82 6.22 8.25
C ALA A 97 -9.62 6.43 9.19
N GLU A 98 -8.51 5.73 8.97
CA GLU A 98 -7.27 5.88 9.74
C GLU A 98 -6.76 7.33 9.73
N ARG A 99 -6.83 8.01 8.57
CA ARG A 99 -6.43 9.42 8.45
C ARG A 99 -7.40 10.39 9.11
N THR A 100 -8.69 10.07 9.18
CA THR A 100 -9.66 10.85 9.94
C THR A 100 -9.43 10.66 11.44
N THR A 101 -9.13 9.44 11.88
CA THR A 101 -8.88 9.12 13.30
C THR A 101 -7.58 9.70 13.83
N SER A 102 -6.49 9.72 13.04
CA SER A 102 -5.23 10.36 13.45
C SER A 102 -5.31 11.89 13.60
N GLY A 103 -6.43 12.52 13.22
CA GLY A 103 -6.71 13.93 13.48
C GLY A 103 -7.54 14.19 14.76
N LEU A 104 -7.88 13.14 15.53
CA LEU A 104 -8.77 13.21 16.70
C LEU A 104 -8.18 12.56 17.96
N SER A 105 -6.86 12.37 18.04
CA SER A 105 -6.19 11.85 19.25
C SER A 105 -5.65 12.95 20.18
N GLU A 106 -6.25 14.14 20.17
CA GLU A 106 -6.08 15.15 21.23
C GLU A 106 -7.43 15.82 21.51
N ALA A 107 -8.24 15.14 22.31
CA ALA A 107 -9.21 15.80 23.18
C ALA A 107 -8.89 15.38 24.61
N PRO A 108 -8.01 16.09 25.33
CA PRO A 108 -8.02 16.04 26.78
C PRO A 108 -9.05 17.04 27.26
N GLU A 109 -10.31 16.64 27.40
CA GLU A 109 -11.25 17.45 28.19
C GLU A 109 -12.36 16.58 28.79
N SER A 110 -11.98 15.78 29.79
CA SER A 110 -12.85 15.59 30.95
C SER A 110 -12.77 16.87 31.79
N GLY A 111 -13.35 17.96 31.26
CA GLY A 111 -13.62 19.19 32.00
C GLY A 111 -14.90 18.98 32.79
N ASN A 112 -14.77 18.96 34.12
CA ASN A 112 -15.86 18.81 35.07
C ASN A 112 -17.01 19.78 34.74
N CYS A 113 -18.23 19.26 34.68
CA CYS A 113 -19.42 20.11 34.68
C CYS A 113 -19.53 20.77 36.05
N GLU A 114 -19.52 22.09 36.10
CA GLU A 114 -20.31 22.82 37.09
C GLU A 114 -20.62 24.21 36.52
N THR A 115 -21.92 24.41 36.31
CA THR A 115 -22.62 25.60 35.77
C THR A 115 -23.32 26.26 36.99
N PRO A 116 -23.67 27.55 36.93
CA PRO A 116 -23.52 28.57 37.99
C PRO A 116 -24.38 28.41 39.24
#